data_AF-A0A3D6DJ46-F1
#
_entry.id   AF-A0A3D6DJ46-F1
#
_cell.length_a   1.000
_cell.length_b   1.000
_cell.length_c   1.000
_cell.angle_alpha   90.00
_cell.angle_beta   90.00
_cell.angle_gamma   90.00
#
_symmetry.space_group_name_H-M   'P 1'
#
loop_
_entity.id
_entity.type
_entity.pdbx_description
1 polymer ?
#
loop_
_entity_poly.entity_id
_entity_poly.type
_entity_poly.pdbx_seq_one_letter_code
_entity_poly.pdbx_strand_id
1 'polypeptide(L)'
;MRIKSALLITALIVSYSLLGQKTTPTIKEESEVPQYVLPQLLKTKKGKSVKTVRDWERSRRPEIHDYFAHQVYGVVPAELNYHKAELMDYEPAALGGTAVRKQVNLHFKKGEKSIVVPVLMYLPSGSTNAPVFLAYNFKGNHSLSADTAILVDGKKLSQLTGEPS
;
A
#
# COMPACT_ATOMS: atom_id res chain seq x y z
N MET A 1 -40.84 41.27 -6.25
CA MET A 1 -40.11 40.81 -5.04
C MET A 1 -39.29 39.52 -5.24
N ARG A 2 -39.57 38.68 -6.26
CA ARG A 2 -38.86 37.39 -6.47
C ARG A 2 -37.46 37.48 -7.09
N ILE A 3 -37.18 38.51 -7.89
CA ILE A 3 -35.89 38.66 -8.60
C ILE A 3 -34.77 39.13 -7.65
N LYS A 4 -35.10 39.97 -6.66
CA LYS A 4 -34.12 40.46 -5.66
C LYS A 4 -33.67 39.34 -4.71
N SER A 5 -34.56 38.41 -4.36
CA SER A 5 -34.25 37.24 -3.53
C SER A 5 -33.37 36.22 -4.26
N ALA A 6 -33.60 36.01 -5.56
CA ALA A 6 -32.78 35.12 -6.38
C ALA A 6 -31.34 35.62 -6.51
N LEU A 7 -31.14 36.93 -6.72
CA LEU A 7 -29.82 37.58 -6.78
C LEU A 7 -29.03 37.48 -5.47
N LEU A 8 -29.72 37.53 -4.32
CA LEU A 8 -29.08 37.40 -3.01
C LEU A 8 -28.57 35.96 -2.76
N ILE A 9 -29.29 34.95 -3.24
CA ILE A 9 -28.92 33.54 -3.11
C ILE A 9 -27.75 33.19 -4.03
N THR A 10 -27.70 33.72 -5.26
CA THR A 10 -26.52 33.54 -6.14
C THR A 10 -25.28 34.22 -5.57
N ALA A 11 -25.41 35.41 -4.98
CA ALA A 11 -24.27 36.08 -4.33
C ALA A 11 -23.73 35.29 -3.12
N LEU A 12 -24.60 34.59 -2.38
CA LEU A 12 -24.22 33.77 -1.22
C LEU A 12 -23.49 32.48 -1.63
N ILE A 13 -23.76 31.90 -2.81
CA ILE A 13 -23.09 30.69 -3.28
C ILE A 13 -21.69 31.00 -3.85
N VAL A 14 -21.52 32.19 -4.46
CA VAL A 14 -20.22 32.64 -4.99
C VAL A 14 -19.22 32.96 -3.86
N SER A 15 -19.69 33.44 -2.69
CA SER A 15 -18.81 33.77 -1.56
C SER A 15 -18.24 32.54 -0.83
N TYR A 16 -18.88 31.37 -0.91
CA TYR A 16 -18.33 30.12 -0.32
C TYR A 16 -17.22 29.48 -1.16
N SER A 17 -17.10 29.81 -2.44
CA SER A 17 -16.09 29.20 -3.33
C SER A 17 -14.67 29.74 -3.13
N LEU A 18 -14.48 30.77 -2.30
CA LEU A 18 -13.20 31.45 -2.09
C LEU A 18 -12.46 31.05 -0.81
N LEU A 19 -13.04 30.16 0.01
CA LEU A 19 -12.32 29.46 1.09
C LEU A 19 -11.80 28.12 0.58
N GLY A 20 -11.21 28.10 -0.61
CA GLY A 20 -10.37 27.00 -1.05
C GLY A 20 -9.17 26.86 -0.13
N GLN A 21 -8.76 25.61 0.13
CA GLN A 21 -7.64 25.27 1.01
C GLN A 21 -6.40 26.09 0.61
N LYS A 22 -5.92 26.98 1.49
CA LYS A 22 -4.63 27.66 1.31
C LYS A 22 -3.56 26.58 1.29
N THR A 23 -3.13 26.17 0.10
CA THR A 23 -1.94 25.33 -0.04
C THR A 23 -0.73 26.23 0.19
N THR A 24 0.13 25.85 1.13
CA THR A 24 1.46 26.43 1.19
C THR A 24 2.15 26.11 -0.14
N PRO A 25 2.77 27.09 -0.82
CA PRO A 25 3.56 26.82 -2.01
C PRO A 25 4.60 25.75 -1.70
N THR A 26 4.77 24.79 -2.60
CA THR A 26 5.85 23.81 -2.49
C THR A 26 7.18 24.53 -2.61
N ILE A 27 8.02 24.40 -1.59
CA ILE A 27 9.43 24.86 -1.64
C ILE A 27 10.14 24.06 -2.73
N LYS A 28 10.73 24.77 -3.71
CA LYS A 28 11.49 24.18 -4.82
C LYS A 28 12.97 24.50 -4.76
N GLU A 29 13.32 25.61 -4.12
CA GLU A 29 14.69 26.07 -3.96
C GLU A 29 15.21 25.69 -2.57
N GLU A 30 16.41 25.09 -2.51
CA GLU A 30 17.01 24.65 -1.24
C GLU A 30 17.17 25.81 -0.25
N SER A 31 17.42 27.02 -0.74
CA SER A 31 17.56 28.23 0.09
C SER A 31 16.28 28.63 0.84
N GLU A 32 15.12 28.13 0.41
CA GLU A 32 13.83 28.42 1.05
C GLU A 32 13.46 27.36 2.10
N VAL A 33 14.24 26.28 2.24
CA VAL A 33 14.01 25.24 3.24
C VAL A 33 14.27 25.82 4.64
N PRO A 34 13.28 25.84 5.55
CA PRO A 34 13.47 26.37 6.89
C PRO A 34 14.44 25.47 7.68
N GLN A 35 15.17 26.07 8.63
CA GLN A 35 15.99 25.29 9.54
C GLN A 35 15.13 24.40 10.44
N TYR A 36 15.57 23.15 10.64
CA TYR A 36 14.91 22.21 11.55
C TYR A 36 15.94 21.39 12.32
N VAL A 37 15.50 20.84 13.45
CA VAL A 37 16.32 19.96 14.30
C VAL A 37 15.70 18.57 14.31
N LEU A 38 16.47 17.57 13.89
CA LEU A 38 16.02 16.19 13.89
C LEU A 38 16.08 15.59 15.31
N PRO A 39 15.11 14.74 15.68
CA PRO A 39 15.18 13.96 16.91
C PRO A 39 16.44 13.10 16.97
N GLN A 40 17.05 12.99 18.15
CA GLN A 40 18.26 12.20 18.31
C GLN A 40 17.96 10.70 18.16
N LEU A 41 18.54 10.07 17.14
CA LEU A 41 18.27 8.67 16.80
C LEU A 41 18.77 7.71 17.89
N LEU A 42 20.00 7.91 18.35
CA LEU A 42 20.70 7.06 19.32
C LEU A 42 20.56 7.56 20.77
N LYS A 43 19.45 8.24 21.08
CA LYS A 43 19.02 8.50 22.46
C LYS A 43 17.59 8.03 22.67
N THR A 44 17.33 7.37 23.78
CA THR A 44 15.98 6.97 24.18
C THR A 44 15.13 8.19 24.52
N LYS A 45 13.79 8.02 24.60
CA LYS A 45 12.87 9.06 25.07
C LYS A 45 13.25 9.58 26.47
N LYS A 46 13.89 8.74 27.30
CA LYS A 46 14.41 9.09 28.63
C LYS A 46 15.80 9.75 28.62
N GLY A 47 16.36 10.04 27.44
CA GLY A 47 17.67 10.69 27.28
C GLY A 47 18.89 9.76 27.41
N LYS A 48 18.71 8.46 27.61
CA LYS A 48 19.82 7.50 27.70
C LYS A 48 20.45 7.30 26.32
N SER A 49 21.78 7.33 26.25
CA SER A 49 22.50 7.02 25.01
C SER A 49 22.40 5.53 24.65
N VAL A 50 22.14 5.25 23.37
CA VAL A 50 22.09 3.91 22.79
C VAL A 50 23.48 3.60 22.22
N LYS A 51 24.23 2.68 22.84
CA LYS A 51 25.62 2.40 22.46
C LYS A 51 25.83 1.00 21.89
N THR A 52 24.86 0.12 22.05
CA THR A 52 24.96 -1.29 21.63
C THR A 52 23.74 -1.72 20.84
N VAL A 53 23.89 -2.78 20.05
CA VAL A 53 22.77 -3.45 19.36
C VAL A 53 21.67 -3.85 20.36
N ARG A 54 22.06 -4.34 21.54
CA ARG A 54 21.12 -4.72 22.60
C ARG A 54 20.30 -3.53 23.11
N ASP A 55 20.93 -2.36 23.32
CA ASP A 55 20.21 -1.13 23.72
C ASP A 55 19.22 -0.69 22.63
N TRP A 56 19.62 -0.82 21.36
CA TRP A 56 18.76 -0.49 20.23
C TRP A 56 17.55 -1.41 20.17
N GLU A 57 17.77 -2.72 20.11
CA GLU A 57 16.71 -3.72 19.93
C GLU A 57 15.74 -3.78 21.11
N ARG A 58 16.24 -3.67 22.34
CA ARG A 58 15.41 -3.80 23.55
C ARG A 58 14.78 -2.50 24.01
N SER A 59 15.27 -1.34 23.59
CA SER A 59 14.75 -0.04 24.08
C SER A 59 14.40 0.91 22.95
N ARG A 60 15.36 1.34 22.13
CA ARG A 60 15.11 2.43 21.18
C ARG A 60 14.22 2.04 20.00
N ARG A 61 14.40 0.85 19.42
CA ARG A 61 13.57 0.35 18.32
C ARG A 61 12.10 0.20 18.72
N PRO A 62 11.75 -0.42 19.87
CA PRO A 62 10.38 -0.44 20.37
C PRO A 62 9.79 0.97 20.56
N GLU A 63 10.54 1.93 21.12
CA GLU A 63 10.06 3.31 21.31
C GLU A 63 9.71 4.02 20.00
N ILE A 64 10.53 3.82 18.96
CA ILE A 64 10.30 4.38 17.62
C ILE A 64 9.09 3.72 16.99
N HIS A 65 9.01 2.39 17.03
CA HIS A 65 7.88 1.64 16.50
C HIS A 65 6.56 2.06 17.16
N ASP A 66 6.54 2.14 18.49
CA ASP A 66 5.40 2.59 19.28
C ASP A 66 4.95 4.01 18.91
N TYR A 67 5.90 4.93 18.73
CA TYR A 67 5.61 6.29 18.29
C TYR A 67 4.95 6.31 16.89
N PHE A 68 5.53 5.61 15.91
CA PHE A 68 4.96 5.56 14.56
C PHE A 68 3.59 4.88 14.52
N ALA A 69 3.39 3.82 15.32
CA ALA A 69 2.09 3.16 15.43
C ALA A 69 1.02 4.09 16.01
N HIS A 70 1.32 4.85 17.07
CA HIS A 70 0.31 5.69 17.71
C HIS A 70 0.13 7.08 17.09
N GLN A 71 1.12 7.59 16.36
CA GLN A 71 1.12 8.99 15.89
C GLN A 71 1.11 9.16 14.37
N VAL A 72 1.48 8.12 13.61
CA VAL A 72 1.66 8.25 12.15
C VAL A 72 0.81 7.25 11.36
N TYR A 73 0.98 5.94 11.59
CA TYR A 73 0.39 4.90 10.74
C TYR A 73 -0.82 4.19 11.33
N GLY A 74 -1.03 4.29 12.64
CA GLY A 74 -2.06 3.54 13.36
C GLY A 74 -1.54 2.22 13.94
N VAL A 75 -2.23 1.73 14.97
CA VAL A 75 -1.89 0.48 15.67
C VAL A 75 -2.47 -0.70 14.90
N VAL A 76 -1.61 -1.65 14.53
CA VAL A 76 -2.04 -2.93 13.93
C VAL A 76 -2.64 -3.80 15.04
N PRO A 77 -3.89 -4.29 14.90
CA PRO A 77 -4.47 -5.22 15.86
C PRO A 77 -3.63 -6.49 16.00
N ALA A 78 -3.49 -7.01 17.23
CA ALA A 78 -2.62 -8.16 17.53
C ALA A 78 -2.99 -9.44 16.77
N GLU A 79 -4.27 -9.59 16.37
CA GLU A 79 -4.75 -10.75 15.63
C GLU A 79 -5.03 -10.38 14.16
N LEU A 80 -4.17 -10.87 13.27
CA LEU A 80 -4.42 -10.90 11.84
C LEU A 80 -5.32 -12.10 11.55
N ASN A 81 -6.57 -11.83 11.18
CA ASN A 81 -7.57 -12.87 10.89
C ASN A 81 -7.36 -13.48 9.49
N TYR A 82 -6.18 -14.07 9.26
CA TYR A 82 -5.93 -14.91 8.09
C TYR A 82 -6.89 -16.10 8.12
N HIS A 83 -7.58 -16.34 7.00
CA HIS A 83 -8.55 -17.42 6.89
C HIS A 83 -8.00 -18.58 6.06
N LYS A 84 -7.63 -18.32 4.80
CA LYS A 84 -7.09 -19.34 3.89
C LYS A 84 -6.32 -18.71 2.72
N ALA A 85 -5.49 -19.52 2.07
CA ALA A 85 -4.89 -19.22 0.79
C ALA A 85 -5.49 -20.17 -0.25
N GLU A 86 -5.99 -19.61 -1.35
CA GLU A 86 -6.64 -20.36 -2.43
C GLU A 86 -5.81 -20.23 -3.70
N LEU A 87 -5.37 -21.36 -4.25
CA LEU A 87 -4.64 -21.38 -5.52
C LEU A 87 -5.63 -21.21 -6.68
N MET A 88 -5.47 -20.12 -7.43
CA MET A 88 -6.35 -19.76 -8.55
C MET A 88 -5.81 -20.24 -9.89
N ASP A 89 -4.50 -20.18 -10.08
CA ASP A 89 -3.82 -20.59 -11.31
C ASP A 89 -2.41 -21.08 -10.98
N TYR A 90 -1.97 -22.11 -11.70
CA TYR A 90 -0.64 -22.72 -11.59
C TYR A 90 -0.16 -23.08 -13.00
N GLU A 91 0.97 -22.50 -13.41
CA GLU A 91 1.59 -22.75 -14.71
C GLU A 91 3.08 -23.09 -14.49
N PRO A 92 3.50 -24.35 -14.63
CA PRO A 92 4.88 -24.78 -14.37
C PRO A 92 5.89 -24.31 -15.42
N ALA A 93 5.46 -23.88 -16.60
CA ALA A 93 6.33 -23.48 -17.72
C ALA A 93 6.02 -22.04 -18.21
N ALA A 94 5.68 -21.14 -17.29
CA ALA A 94 5.44 -19.74 -17.61
C ALA A 94 6.73 -19.07 -18.15
N LEU A 95 6.53 -17.96 -18.88
CA LEU A 95 7.62 -17.19 -19.49
C LEU A 95 8.59 -18.06 -20.31
N GLY A 96 8.03 -18.94 -21.15
CA GLY A 96 8.81 -19.84 -22.01
C GLY A 96 9.59 -20.92 -21.24
N GLY A 97 9.07 -21.37 -20.10
CA GLY A 97 9.68 -22.42 -19.29
C GLY A 97 10.71 -21.94 -18.27
N THR A 98 10.96 -20.64 -18.17
CA THR A 98 11.95 -20.07 -17.22
C THR A 98 11.39 -19.85 -15.82
N ALA A 99 10.05 -19.86 -15.68
CA ALA A 99 9.38 -19.61 -14.41
C ALA A 99 8.17 -20.52 -14.20
N VAL A 100 7.86 -20.77 -12.93
CA VAL A 100 6.58 -21.29 -12.46
C VAL A 100 5.73 -20.08 -12.04
N ARG A 101 4.58 -19.88 -12.67
CA ARG A 101 3.60 -18.86 -12.25
C ARG A 101 2.60 -19.47 -11.27
N LYS A 102 2.36 -18.79 -10.16
CA LYS A 102 1.28 -19.09 -9.20
C LYS A 102 0.45 -17.84 -8.97
N GLN A 103 -0.87 -17.97 -8.99
CA GLN A 103 -1.79 -16.90 -8.62
C GLN A 103 -2.62 -17.38 -7.45
N VAL A 104 -2.53 -16.69 -6.31
CA VAL A 104 -3.12 -17.11 -5.04
C VAL A 104 -3.98 -16.00 -4.48
N ASN A 105 -5.19 -16.34 -4.05
CA ASN A 105 -6.04 -15.44 -3.28
C ASN A 105 -5.81 -15.66 -1.78
N LEU A 106 -5.34 -14.63 -1.08
CA LEU A 106 -5.27 -14.62 0.38
C LEU A 106 -6.59 -14.07 0.93
N HIS A 107 -7.31 -14.92 1.65
CA HIS A 107 -8.58 -14.59 2.27
C HIS A 107 -8.36 -14.18 3.72
N PHE A 108 -8.86 -13.01 4.10
CA PHE A 108 -8.91 -12.54 5.47
C PHE A 108 -10.38 -12.34 5.88
N LYS A 109 -10.75 -12.79 7.08
CA LYS A 109 -12.15 -12.75 7.54
C LYS A 109 -12.25 -12.32 9.00
N LYS A 110 -13.09 -11.34 9.32
CA LYS A 110 -13.39 -10.92 10.69
C LYS A 110 -14.90 -10.77 10.87
N GLY A 111 -15.52 -11.73 11.55
CA GLY A 111 -16.98 -11.84 11.62
C GLY A 111 -17.57 -12.02 10.22
N GLU A 112 -18.53 -11.17 9.87
CA GLU A 112 -19.18 -11.14 8.55
C GLU A 112 -18.36 -10.41 7.47
N LYS A 113 -17.30 -9.68 7.84
CA LYS A 113 -16.47 -8.94 6.89
C LYS A 113 -15.36 -9.84 6.34
N SER A 114 -15.13 -9.77 5.03
CA SER A 114 -14.00 -10.45 4.38
C SER A 114 -13.34 -9.55 3.35
N ILE A 115 -12.03 -9.75 3.16
CA ILE A 115 -11.26 -9.16 2.08
C ILE A 115 -10.42 -10.25 1.41
N VAL A 116 -10.20 -10.11 0.11
CA VAL A 116 -9.36 -10.99 -0.69
C VAL A 116 -8.21 -10.18 -1.24
N VAL A 117 -6.98 -10.68 -1.08
CA VAL A 117 -5.76 -10.08 -1.63
C VAL A 117 -5.19 -11.04 -2.68
N PRO A 118 -5.31 -10.71 -3.98
CA PRO A 118 -4.71 -11.51 -5.05
C PRO A 118 -3.19 -11.31 -5.11
N VAL A 119 -2.44 -12.40 -5.03
CA VAL A 119 -0.99 -12.43 -5.08
C VAL A 119 -0.55 -13.17 -6.34
N LEU A 120 0.25 -12.50 -7.18
CA LEU A 120 0.94 -13.09 -8.33
C LEU A 120 2.38 -13.42 -7.94
N MET A 121 2.82 -14.65 -8.21
CA MET A 121 4.18 -15.11 -7.99
C MET A 121 4.75 -15.71 -9.27
N TYR A 122 5.98 -15.32 -9.59
CA TYR A 122 6.86 -16.04 -10.52
C TYR A 122 8.04 -16.59 -9.74
N LEU A 123 8.22 -17.91 -9.79
CA LEU A 123 9.31 -18.61 -9.15
C LEU A 123 10.23 -19.17 -10.24
N PRO A 124 11.56 -19.17 -10.06
CA PRO A 124 12.46 -19.71 -11.07
C PRO A 124 12.23 -21.21 -11.25
N SER A 125 12.18 -21.66 -12.51
CA SER A 125 12.05 -23.09 -12.85
C SER A 125 13.23 -23.90 -12.28
N GLY A 126 12.97 -25.09 -11.74
CA GLY A 126 14.02 -26.00 -11.27
C GLY A 126 14.62 -25.68 -9.91
N SER A 127 14.17 -24.61 -9.23
CA SER A 127 14.53 -24.34 -7.84
C SER A 127 13.36 -24.64 -6.90
N THR A 128 13.62 -25.40 -5.84
CA THR A 128 12.65 -25.68 -4.78
C THR A 128 12.64 -24.62 -3.69
N ASN A 129 13.74 -23.87 -3.53
CA ASN A 129 13.89 -22.81 -2.53
C ASN A 129 14.61 -21.61 -3.16
N ALA A 130 13.84 -20.62 -3.60
CA ALA A 130 14.36 -19.37 -4.15
C ALA A 130 14.07 -18.21 -3.19
N PRO A 131 14.98 -17.24 -3.03
CA PRO A 131 14.64 -15.98 -2.39
C PRO A 131 13.56 -15.25 -3.19
N VAL A 132 12.66 -14.54 -2.50
CA VAL A 132 11.50 -13.88 -3.11
C VAL A 132 11.56 -12.38 -2.88
N PHE A 133 11.31 -11.62 -3.94
CA PHE A 133 11.03 -10.19 -3.87
C PHE A 133 9.52 -9.97 -3.78
N LEU A 134 9.07 -9.22 -2.77
CA LEU A 134 7.67 -8.86 -2.58
C LEU A 134 7.48 -7.36 -2.77
N ALA A 135 6.52 -6.97 -3.59
CA ALA A 135 6.19 -5.58 -3.85
C ALA A 135 4.68 -5.40 -4.07
N TYR A 136 4.18 -4.21 -3.76
CA TYR A 136 2.85 -3.75 -4.18
C TYR A 136 2.93 -3.14 -5.58
N ASN A 137 1.80 -3.11 -6.28
CA ASN A 137 1.66 -2.43 -7.56
C ASN A 137 0.40 -1.54 -7.54
N PHE A 138 0.37 -0.54 -8.43
CA PHE A 138 -0.71 0.46 -8.46
C PHE A 138 -1.87 0.09 -9.40
N LYS A 139 -1.59 -0.68 -10.45
CA LYS A 139 -2.53 -0.92 -11.56
C LYS A 139 -3.09 -2.35 -11.60
N GLY A 140 -2.79 -3.18 -10.60
CA GLY A 140 -3.14 -4.60 -10.56
C GLY A 140 -2.05 -5.51 -11.12
N ASN A 141 -2.08 -6.79 -10.74
CA ASN A 141 -1.03 -7.77 -11.08
C ASN A 141 -0.81 -7.92 -12.59
N HIS A 142 -1.88 -7.80 -13.39
CA HIS A 142 -1.84 -7.90 -14.85
C HIS A 142 -0.98 -6.82 -15.53
N SER A 143 -0.70 -5.70 -14.86
CA SER A 143 0.11 -4.62 -15.44
C SER A 143 1.62 -4.85 -15.31
N LEU A 144 2.05 -5.90 -14.62
CA LEU A 144 3.46 -6.14 -14.30
C LEU A 144 4.23 -6.86 -15.41
N SER A 145 3.51 -7.52 -16.32
CA SER A 145 4.08 -8.31 -17.40
C SER A 145 3.11 -8.35 -18.58
N ALA A 146 3.61 -8.61 -19.78
CA ALA A 146 2.80 -8.86 -20.97
C ALA A 146 2.14 -10.26 -20.97
N ASP A 147 2.35 -11.06 -19.92
CA ASP A 147 1.73 -12.38 -19.76
C ASP A 147 0.20 -12.25 -19.66
N THR A 148 -0.49 -12.62 -20.74
CA THR A 148 -1.95 -12.53 -20.88
C THR A 148 -2.72 -13.52 -20.01
N ALA A 149 -2.04 -14.48 -19.40
CA ALA A 149 -2.65 -15.45 -18.50
C ALA A 149 -2.62 -15.00 -17.03
N ILE A 150 -2.08 -13.81 -16.73
CA ILE A 150 -2.32 -13.15 -15.44
C ILE A 150 -3.82 -12.81 -15.32
N LEU A 151 -4.41 -13.15 -14.17
CA LEU A 151 -5.83 -12.96 -13.92
C LEU A 151 -6.16 -11.47 -13.71
N VAL A 152 -7.25 -11.04 -14.33
CA VAL A 152 -7.95 -9.77 -14.08
C VAL A 152 -9.28 -10.13 -13.43
N ASP A 153 -9.49 -9.68 -12.20
CA ASP A 153 -10.67 -10.01 -11.39
C ASP A 153 -11.01 -11.52 -11.36
N GLY A 154 -9.97 -12.36 -11.28
CA GLY A 154 -10.11 -13.82 -11.21
C GLY A 154 -10.35 -14.52 -12.55
N LYS A 155 -10.28 -13.81 -13.69
CA LYS A 155 -10.45 -14.36 -15.04
C LYS A 155 -9.22 -14.08 -15.91
N LYS A 156 -8.92 -14.98 -16.85
CA LYS A 156 -7.87 -14.74 -17.87
C LYS A 156 -8.38 -13.71 -18.89
N LEU A 157 -7.46 -12.97 -19.52
CA LEU A 157 -7.84 -11.96 -20.51
C LEU A 157 -8.65 -12.54 -21.68
N SER A 158 -8.28 -13.73 -22.17
CA SER A 158 -9.04 -14.44 -23.23
C SER A 158 -10.50 -14.72 -22.84
N GLN A 159 -10.74 -15.03 -21.56
CA GLN A 159 -12.09 -15.27 -21.04
C GLN A 159 -12.91 -13.98 -20.90
N LEU A 160 -12.26 -12.82 -20.85
CA LEU A 160 -12.91 -11.50 -20.81
C LEU A 160 -13.20 -10.97 -22.21
N THR A 161 -12.34 -11.26 -23.19
CA THR A 161 -12.48 -10.80 -24.58
C THR A 161 -13.36 -11.72 -25.43
N GLY A 162 -13.72 -12.91 -24.93
CA GLY A 162 -14.57 -13.87 -25.64
C GLY A 162 -13.85 -14.61 -26.76
N GLU A 163 -12.52 -14.53 -26.83
CA GLU A 163 -11.74 -15.29 -27.80
C GLU A 163 -11.51 -16.73 -27.31
N PRO A 164 -11.76 -17.76 -28.16
CA PRO A 164 -11.56 -19.15 -27.79
C PRO A 164 -10.07 -19.43 -27.55
N SER A 165 -9.81 -20.16 -26.47
CA SER A 165 -8.51 -20.73 -26.05
C SER A 165 -7.91 -21.68 -27.08
#